data_AF-A0ABD3XAA9-F1
#
_entry.id   AF-A0ABD3XAA9-F1
#
_cell.length_a   1.000
_cell.length_b   1.000
_cell.length_c   1.000
_cell.angle_alpha   90.00
_cell.angle_beta   90.00
_cell.angle_gamma   90.00
#
_symmetry.space_group_name_H-M   'P 1'
#
loop_
_entity.id
_entity.type
_entity.pdbx_description
1 polymer ?
#
loop_
_entity_poly.entity_id
_entity_poly.type
_entity_poly.pdbx_seq_one_letter_code
_entity_poly.pdbx_strand_id
1 'polypeptide(L)'
;MERDDVSVNMPRKNDCTKVETGERKQTRVLTDYLSNLFEKFCAENPDLKVSKSIFCRLRPTHILLTKLITRNTCLCSKHQNFAMKLIDIFFLVKLDDVICPAGGARSGPGVPFAKGK
;
A
#
# COMPACT_ATOMS: atom_id res chain seq x y z
N MET A 1 15.13 -9.18 11.22
CA MET A 1 13.80 -8.66 11.58
C MET A 1 13.26 -7.95 10.35
N GLU A 2 12.12 -8.38 9.82
CA GLU A 2 11.53 -7.77 8.62
C GLU A 2 10.67 -6.56 9.05
N ARG A 3 10.73 -5.43 8.34
CA ARG A 3 10.01 -4.19 8.72
C ARG A 3 8.62 -4.13 8.07
N ASP A 4 7.59 -4.24 8.89
CA ASP A 4 6.19 -4.15 8.46
C ASP A 4 5.75 -2.71 8.11
N ASP A 5 6.53 -1.70 8.51
CA ASP A 5 6.26 -0.28 8.20
C ASP A 5 6.35 0.02 6.69
N VAL A 6 7.20 -0.73 5.99
CA VAL A 6 7.59 -0.48 4.59
C VAL A 6 6.94 -1.47 3.62
N SER A 7 6.47 -2.62 4.12
CA SER A 7 5.90 -3.66 3.29
C SER A 7 4.79 -4.42 4.00
N VAL A 8 3.76 -4.78 3.24
CA VAL A 8 2.60 -5.53 3.72
C VAL A 8 2.53 -6.89 3.05
N ASN A 9 2.08 -7.91 3.78
CA ASN A 9 1.87 -9.24 3.21
C ASN A 9 0.65 -9.27 2.30
N MET A 10 0.78 -9.96 1.17
CA MET A 10 -0.41 -10.31 0.40
C MET A 10 -1.29 -11.26 1.21
N PRO A 11 -2.62 -11.08 1.19
CA PRO A 11 -3.54 -11.81 2.07
C PRO A 11 -3.72 -13.29 1.68
N ARG A 12 -3.40 -13.68 0.44
CA ARG A 12 -3.70 -15.02 -0.07
C ARG A 12 -2.56 -16.00 0.23
N LYS A 13 -2.90 -17.18 0.76
CA LYS A 13 -1.95 -18.30 0.98
C LYS A 13 -1.22 -18.77 -0.29
N ASN A 14 -1.80 -18.52 -1.47
CA ASN A 14 -1.19 -18.91 -2.74
C ASN A 14 -0.25 -17.84 -3.32
N ASP A 15 -0.21 -16.65 -2.71
CA ASP A 15 0.69 -15.57 -3.12
C ASP A 15 2.07 -15.79 -2.49
N CYS A 16 2.69 -16.92 -2.80
CA CYS A 16 4.02 -17.28 -2.31
C CYS A 16 5.00 -17.41 -3.48
N THR A 17 6.13 -16.71 -3.38
CA THR A 17 7.24 -16.84 -4.32
C THR A 17 8.27 -17.83 -3.80
N LYS A 18 8.80 -18.67 -4.69
CA LYS A 18 9.95 -19.53 -4.38
C LYS A 18 11.20 -18.65 -4.32
N VAL A 19 11.86 -18.64 -3.18
CA VAL A 19 13.16 -17.98 -3.02
C VAL A 19 14.25 -18.95 -3.47
N GLU A 20 15.40 -18.42 -3.87
CA GLU A 20 16.56 -19.14 -4.37
C GLU A 20 17.03 -20.26 -3.41
N THR A 21 16.81 -20.08 -2.11
CA THR A 21 17.08 -21.05 -1.04
C THR A 21 16.11 -22.24 -1.02
N GLY A 22 15.13 -22.33 -1.94
CA GLY A 22 14.14 -23.41 -2.03
C GLY A 22 12.91 -23.22 -1.13
N GLU A 23 12.94 -22.26 -0.22
CA GLU A 23 11.82 -21.93 0.67
C GLU A 23 10.74 -21.11 -0.04
N ARG A 24 9.47 -21.39 0.30
CA ARG A 24 8.33 -20.57 -0.17
C ARG A 24 8.11 -19.44 0.83
N LYS A 25 8.39 -18.20 0.42
CA LYS A 25 8.09 -17.01 1.23
C LYS A 25 6.82 -16.34 0.74
N GLN A 26 6.02 -15.84 1.69
CA GLN A 26 4.84 -15.05 1.40
C GLN A 26 5.26 -13.78 0.65
N THR A 27 4.57 -13.47 -0.44
CA THR A 27 4.85 -12.29 -1.24
C THR A 27 4.45 -11.04 -0.46
N ARG A 28 5.34 -10.05 -0.44
CA ARG A 28 5.08 -8.75 0.21
C ARG A 28 5.00 -7.66 -0.85
N VAL A 29 4.20 -6.63 -0.59
CA VAL A 29 4.08 -5.46 -1.46
C VAL A 29 4.56 -4.24 -0.70
N LEU A 30 5.34 -3.39 -1.36
CA LEU A 30 5.78 -2.13 -0.77
C LEU A 30 4.59 -1.20 -0.54
N THR A 31 4.63 -0.44 0.56
CA THR A 31 3.61 0.58 0.87
C THR A 31 3.79 1.83 0.03
N ASP A 32 5.04 2.12 -0.37
CA ASP A 32 5.45 3.36 -1.02
C ASP A 32 6.30 3.08 -2.27
N TYR A 33 6.48 4.10 -3.10
CA TYR A 33 7.37 4.00 -4.26
C TYR A 33 8.83 3.82 -3.84
N LEU A 34 9.62 3.12 -4.66
CA LEU A 34 11.05 2.90 -4.41
C LEU A 34 11.85 4.20 -4.24
N SER A 35 11.45 5.28 -4.94
CA SER A 35 12.07 6.60 -4.78
C SER A 35 11.92 7.11 -3.35
N ASN A 36 10.70 7.09 -2.81
CA ASN A 36 10.38 7.58 -1.47
C ASN A 36 11.08 6.73 -0.41
N LEU A 37 11.15 5.41 -0.62
CA LEU A 37 11.85 4.51 0.29
C LEU A 37 13.36 4.71 0.29
N PHE A 38 13.94 5.04 -0.86
CA PHE A 38 15.36 5.36 -0.95
C PHE A 38 15.69 6.65 -0.18
N GLU A 39 14.84 7.67 -0.28
CA GLU A 39 15.01 8.91 0.50
C GLU A 39 14.91 8.65 2.01
N LYS A 40 13.93 7.86 2.45
CA LYS A 40 13.81 7.44 3.86
C LYS A 40 15.04 6.65 4.31
N PHE A 41 15.55 5.75 3.46
CA PHE A 41 16.75 4.97 3.75
C PHE A 41 18.01 5.84 3.94
N CYS A 42 18.21 6.84 3.06
CA CYS A 42 19.31 7.78 3.19
C CYS A 42 19.18 8.68 4.42
N ALA A 43 17.95 9.04 4.82
CA ALA A 43 17.71 9.82 6.03
C ALA A 43 17.99 9.02 7.30
N GLU A 44 17.63 7.73 7.32
CA GLU A 44 17.89 6.83 8.47
C GLU A 44 19.38 6.43 8.58
N ASN A 45 20.11 6.36 7.45
CA ASN A 45 21.50 5.89 7.40
C ASN A 45 22.39 6.86 6.62
N PRO A 46 22.74 8.02 7.20
CA PRO A 46 23.55 9.03 6.52
C PRO A 46 24.97 8.55 6.18
N ASP A 47 25.49 7.57 6.93
CA ASP A 47 26.85 7.05 6.75
C ASP A 47 26.99 6.09 5.54
N LEU A 48 25.88 5.51 5.08
CA LEU A 48 25.87 4.52 4.00
C LEU A 48 25.63 5.18 2.64
N LYS A 49 26.68 5.29 1.83
CA LYS A 49 26.60 5.76 0.44
C LYS A 49 26.18 4.63 -0.50
N VAL A 50 24.88 4.47 -0.69
CA VAL A 50 24.30 3.53 -1.65
C VAL A 50 23.63 4.31 -2.78
N SER A 51 23.83 3.92 -4.03
CA SER A 51 23.12 4.52 -5.17
C SER A 51 21.71 3.93 -5.30
N LYS A 52 20.76 4.72 -5.80
CA LYS A 52 19.38 4.27 -6.03
C LYS A 52 19.31 3.00 -6.89
N SER A 53 20.18 2.88 -7.89
CA SER A 53 20.24 1.70 -8.77
C SER A 53 20.67 0.44 -8.01
N ILE A 54 21.65 0.55 -7.10
CA ILE A 54 22.09 -0.57 -6.26
C ILE A 54 20.97 -0.94 -5.28
N PHE A 55 20.33 0.05 -4.65
CA PHE A 55 19.19 -0.16 -3.76
C PHE A 55 18.06 -0.95 -4.44
N CYS A 56 17.69 -0.58 -5.68
CA CYS A 56 16.68 -1.31 -6.45
C CYS A 56 17.07 -2.77 -6.76
N ARG A 57 18.37 -3.06 -6.95
CA ARG A 57 18.87 -4.42 -7.25
C ARG A 57 19.01 -5.29 -6.00
N LEU A 58 19.32 -4.69 -4.85
CA LEU A 58 19.41 -5.39 -3.57
C LEU A 58 18.05 -5.85 -3.03
N ARG A 59 16.96 -5.39 -3.64
CA ARG A 59 15.63 -5.80 -3.25
C ARG A 59 15.42 -7.31 -3.48
N PRO A 60 14.98 -8.07 -2.45
CA PRO A 60 14.62 -9.47 -2.60
C PRO A 60 13.46 -9.70 -3.59
N THR A 61 13.52 -10.84 -4.28
CA THR A 61 12.55 -11.25 -5.32
C THR A 61 11.11 -11.45 -4.82
N HIS A 62 10.93 -11.79 -3.54
CA HIS A 62 9.62 -12.00 -2.91
C HIS A 62 8.90 -10.69 -2.54
N ILE A 63 9.55 -9.54 -2.70
CA ILE A 63 8.96 -8.23 -2.51
C ILE A 63 8.53 -7.72 -3.89
N LEU A 64 7.29 -7.25 -4.02
CA LEU A 64 6.70 -6.67 -5.21
C LEU A 64 6.67 -5.14 -5.14
N LEU A 65 6.69 -4.51 -6.32
CA LEU A 65 6.52 -3.06 -6.43
C LEU A 65 5.08 -2.71 -6.08
N THR A 66 4.89 -1.55 -5.46
CA THR A 66 3.60 -0.87 -5.43
C THR A 66 3.13 -0.63 -6.86
N LYS A 67 2.27 -1.51 -7.38
CA LYS A 67 1.52 -1.24 -8.61
C LYS A 67 0.29 -0.44 -8.20
N LEU A 68 0.40 0.89 -8.29
CA LEU A 68 -0.71 1.86 -8.21
C LEU A 68 -1.86 1.40 -7.29
N ILE A 69 -1.58 1.30 -6.00
CA ILE A 69 -2.58 1.12 -4.93
C ILE A 69 -3.26 2.48 -4.65
N THR A 70 -3.03 3.50 -5.48
CA THR A 70 -3.67 4.83 -5.37
C THR A 70 -5.18 4.80 -5.63
N ARG A 71 -5.74 3.64 -5.98
CA ARG A 71 -7.17 3.43 -5.84
C ARG A 71 -7.38 2.59 -4.59
N ASN A 72 -7.87 3.23 -3.52
CA ASN A 72 -8.46 2.58 -2.35
C ASN A 72 -9.76 1.83 -2.72
N THR A 73 -9.74 1.06 -3.81
CA THR A 73 -10.87 0.35 -4.37
C THR A 73 -10.49 -1.13 -4.46
N CYS A 74 -11.11 -1.99 -3.65
CA CYS A 74 -10.99 -3.43 -3.88
C CYS A 74 -11.59 -3.77 -5.24
N LEU A 75 -10.82 -4.43 -6.12
CA LEU A 75 -11.32 -4.98 -7.39
C LEU A 75 -11.84 -6.42 -7.26
N CYS A 76 -12.08 -6.87 -6.04
CA CYS A 76 -12.56 -8.21 -5.78
C CYS A 76 -14.06 -8.32 -6.05
N SER A 77 -14.50 -9.43 -6.66
CA SER A 77 -15.91 -9.68 -6.97
C SER A 77 -16.81 -9.60 -5.75
N LYS A 78 -16.30 -9.92 -4.55
CA LYS A 78 -17.05 -9.80 -3.29
C LYS A 78 -17.45 -8.36 -2.97
N HIS A 79 -16.49 -7.43 -2.97
CA HIS A 79 -16.78 -6.01 -2.70
C HIS A 79 -17.52 -5.35 -3.87
N GLN A 80 -17.25 -5.76 -5.12
CA GLN A 80 -18.04 -5.30 -6.27
C GLN A 80 -19.50 -5.75 -6.16
N ASN A 81 -19.76 -7.02 -5.88
CA ASN A 81 -21.13 -7.54 -5.71
C ASN A 81 -21.84 -6.90 -4.51
N PHE A 82 -21.10 -6.60 -3.43
CA PHE A 82 -21.66 -5.91 -2.28
C PHE A 82 -21.99 -4.46 -2.59
N ALA A 83 -21.09 -3.72 -3.27
CA ALA A 83 -21.36 -2.36 -3.72
C ALA A 83 -22.57 -2.30 -4.67
N MET A 84 -22.69 -3.25 -5.61
CA MET A 84 -23.85 -3.34 -6.51
C MET A 84 -25.15 -3.54 -5.71
N LYS A 85 -25.16 -4.45 -4.74
CA LYS A 85 -26.32 -4.64 -3.85
C LYS A 85 -26.63 -3.41 -3.00
N LEU A 86 -25.60 -2.70 -2.53
CA LEU A 86 -25.79 -1.45 -1.78
C LEU A 86 -26.38 -0.35 -2.65
N ILE A 87 -25.93 -0.20 -3.91
CA ILE A 87 -26.48 0.77 -4.87
C ILE A 87 -27.96 0.48 -5.12
N ASP A 88 -28.34 -0.78 -5.31
CA ASP A 88 -29.74 -1.18 -5.50
C ASP A 88 -30.61 -0.83 -4.27
N ILE A 89 -30.05 -0.95 -3.06
CA ILE A 89 -30.73 -0.60 -1.81
C ILE A 89 -30.76 0.93 -1.59
N PHE A 90 -29.71 1.65 -1.98
CA PHE A 90 -29.53 3.10 -1.75
C PHE A 90 -30.33 3.99 -2.71
N PHE A 91 -30.90 3.46 -3.78
CA PHE A 91 -31.80 4.22 -4.66
C PHE A 91 -33.06 4.74 -3.93
N LEU A 92 -33.33 4.29 -2.70
CA LEU A 92 -34.44 4.71 -1.85
C LEU A 92 -34.09 5.69 -0.73
N VAL A 93 -32.81 5.95 -0.42
CA VAL A 93 -32.42 6.88 0.65
C VAL A 93 -31.15 7.61 0.22
N LYS A 94 -31.22 8.92 -0.01
CA LYS A 94 -30.02 9.73 -0.19
C LYS A 94 -29.19 9.69 1.09
N LEU A 95 -27.94 9.27 1.00
CA LEU A 95 -26.81 9.84 1.73
C LEU A 95 -25.48 9.23 1.29
N ASP A 96 -24.51 10.11 1.16
CA ASP A 96 -23.08 9.84 1.10
C ASP A 96 -22.62 8.97 2.30
N ASP A 97 -21.42 8.38 2.19
CA ASP A 97 -20.72 7.57 3.20
C ASP A 97 -20.87 6.04 3.10
N VAL A 98 -20.32 5.45 2.03
CA VAL A 98 -19.66 4.13 2.13
C VAL A 98 -18.15 4.34 2.08
N ILE A 99 -17.63 4.96 3.15
CA ILE A 99 -16.19 4.96 3.46
C ILE A 99 -15.93 3.73 4.33
N CYS A 100 -15.15 2.79 3.79
CA CYS A 100 -14.67 1.62 4.50
C CYS A 100 -13.83 2.05 5.73
N PRO A 101 -14.11 1.54 6.95
CA PRO A 101 -13.28 1.80 8.11
C PRO A 101 -12.09 0.83 8.08
N ALA A 102 -10.99 1.23 7.44
CA ALA A 102 -9.68 0.69 7.78
C ALA A 102 -9.04 1.65 8.79
N GLY A 103 -8.83 1.16 10.01
CA GLY A 103 -8.57 1.92 11.23
C GLY A 103 -7.56 3.08 11.13
N GLY A 104 -7.85 4.12 11.90
CA GLY A 104 -6.92 5.20 12.20
C GLY A 104 -7.66 6.51 12.51
N ALA A 105 -8.13 6.65 13.74
CA ALA A 105 -8.58 7.93 14.28
C ALA A 105 -7.48 8.98 14.06
N ARG A 106 -7.77 10.07 13.33
CA ARG A 106 -7.06 11.34 13.50
C ARG A 106 -8.03 12.52 13.39
N SER A 107 -8.06 13.22 14.50
CA SER A 107 -8.76 14.45 14.86
C SER A 107 -8.36 15.66 14.04
N GLY A 108 -9.35 16.51 13.74
CA GLY A 108 -9.23 17.98 13.70
C GLY A 108 -9.19 18.65 12.31
N PRO A 109 -10.08 19.63 12.03
CA PRO A 109 -9.86 20.59 10.96
C PRO A 109 -8.95 21.73 11.47
N GLY A 110 -7.81 21.94 10.81
CA GLY A 110 -6.85 22.99 11.15
C GLY A 110 -6.20 23.59 9.90
N VAL A 111 -6.75 24.76 9.52
CA VAL A 111 -6.22 25.88 8.71
C VAL A 111 -5.93 25.74 7.19
N PRO A 112 -6.20 26.81 6.40
CA PRO A 112 -6.16 26.82 4.94
C PRO A 112 -4.76 27.18 4.41
N PHE A 113 -4.40 26.68 3.23
CA PHE A 113 -3.19 27.15 2.52
C PHE A 113 -3.51 27.65 1.11
N ALA A 114 -2.86 28.77 0.80
CA ALA A 114 -3.17 29.78 -0.21
C ALA A 114 -3.17 29.31 -1.68
N LYS A 115 -4.00 29.96 -2.50
CA LYS A 115 -3.84 30.03 -3.95
C LYS A 115 -2.82 31.11 -4.30
N GLY A 116 -1.84 30.74 -5.14
CA GLY A 116 -1.04 31.64 -5.98
C GLY A 116 -0.57 30.79 -7.18
N LYS A 117 -0.58 31.25 -8.43
CA LYS A 117 -0.73 32.58 -9.03
C LYS A 117 -1.70 32.50 -10.21
#